data_AF-A0A949T9D4-F1
#
_entry.id   AF-A0A949T9D4-F1
#
_cell.length_a   1.000
_cell.length_b   1.000
_cell.length_c   1.000
_cell.angle_alpha   90.00
_cell.angle_beta   90.00
_cell.angle_gamma   90.00
#
_symmetry.space_group_name_H-M   'P 1'
#
loop_
_entity.id
_entity.type
_entity.pdbx_description
1 polymer ?
#
loop_
_entity_poly.entity_id
_entity_poly.type
_entity_poly.pdbx_seq_one_letter_code
_entity_poly.pdbx_strand_id
1 'polypeptide(L)'
;NQQAENAQFYTEGDAYINGTLYTRELSIIDSVQFAESTQLSIAELNISKNTFLATSKDTQVSIGTQQKPKEQTLLGIAGSATIGSSYVSEKKAPENGLLVEGKVNIGGTVPRNNEARTSQLYVKGNAYISDTLSTDTIVFNESMQRSSQQYKDNITDLSIQESLQILEDLKPVKYSYRTDETRRIHAGFIAEKSPEIFTSPDKTMLNSTGIIAILTNVLKEHMHTNSALNRVIVNQQKEIANLRKRVRKLEENTNKSFW
;
A
#
# COMPACT_ATOMS: atom_id res chain seq x y z
N ASN A 1 33.87 39.18 -53.11
CA ASN A 1 33.17 38.37 -52.08
C ASN A 1 33.55 36.91 -52.23
N GLN A 2 34.73 36.51 -51.80
CA GLN A 2 35.09 35.11 -51.62
C GLN A 2 35.48 34.90 -50.16
N GLN A 3 34.94 33.83 -49.56
CA GLN A 3 35.27 33.40 -48.20
C GLN A 3 36.74 32.98 -48.18
N ALA A 4 37.53 33.50 -47.25
CA ALA A 4 38.91 33.04 -47.09
C ALA A 4 38.89 31.60 -46.57
N GLU A 5 39.37 30.65 -47.38
CA GLU A 5 39.55 29.26 -46.94
C GLU A 5 40.64 29.21 -45.85
N ASN A 6 40.33 28.53 -44.73
CA ASN A 6 41.21 28.28 -43.59
C ASN A 6 41.52 29.47 -42.66
N ALA A 7 40.66 30.50 -42.62
CA ALA A 7 40.82 31.57 -41.63
C ALA A 7 40.59 31.05 -40.20
N GLN A 8 41.62 31.12 -39.36
CA GLN A 8 41.57 30.75 -37.95
C GLN A 8 41.48 32.02 -37.10
N PHE A 9 40.44 32.10 -36.25
CA PHE A 9 40.31 33.18 -35.29
C PHE A 9 40.92 32.73 -33.97
N TYR A 10 42.06 33.35 -33.61
CA TYR A 10 42.82 33.02 -32.41
C TYR A 10 43.07 34.29 -31.61
N THR A 11 42.72 34.27 -30.32
CA THR A 11 42.97 35.37 -29.39
C THR A 11 43.67 34.83 -28.16
N GLU A 12 44.56 35.63 -27.59
CA GLU A 12 45.14 35.38 -26.28
C GLU A 12 44.48 36.36 -25.30
N GLY A 13 43.28 36.00 -24.80
CA GLY A 13 42.44 36.84 -23.92
C GLY A 13 40.98 36.95 -24.39
N ASP A 14 40.21 37.86 -23.76
CA ASP A 14 38.77 38.00 -23.99
C ASP A 14 38.43 38.51 -25.40
N ALA A 15 37.39 37.93 -26.03
CA ALA A 15 36.88 38.34 -27.33
C ALA A 15 35.42 38.83 -27.22
N TYR A 16 35.16 40.07 -27.65
CA TYR A 16 33.85 40.70 -27.61
C TYR A 16 33.26 40.84 -29.01
N ILE A 17 32.16 40.15 -29.29
CA ILE A 17 31.45 40.22 -30.58
C ILE A 17 30.19 41.08 -30.41
N ASN A 18 30.18 42.25 -31.03
CA ASN A 18 29.00 43.12 -31.08
C ASN A 18 28.15 42.78 -32.32
N GLY A 19 27.44 41.65 -32.25
CA GLY A 19 26.68 41.11 -33.38
C GLY A 19 26.51 39.59 -33.25
N THR A 20 26.16 38.92 -34.35
CA THR A 20 25.91 37.47 -34.35
C THR A 20 27.11 36.69 -34.88
N LEU A 21 27.50 35.63 -34.17
CA LEU A 21 28.47 34.65 -34.64
C LEU A 21 27.76 33.56 -35.46
N TYR A 22 28.09 33.46 -36.75
CA TYR A 22 27.57 32.41 -37.62
C TYR A 22 28.64 31.37 -37.89
N THR A 23 28.33 30.10 -37.63
CA THR A 23 29.19 28.95 -37.94
C THR A 23 28.39 27.92 -38.73
N ARG A 24 29.04 27.19 -39.65
CA ARG A 24 28.42 26.03 -40.34
C ARG A 24 28.72 24.73 -39.60
N GLU A 25 29.97 24.59 -39.16
CA GLU A 25 30.43 23.49 -38.31
C GLU A 25 31.30 24.08 -37.21
N LEU A 26 30.91 23.84 -35.95
CA LEU A 26 31.63 24.34 -34.79
C LEU A 26 32.16 23.12 -34.02
N SER A 27 33.49 22.98 -34.04
CA SER A 27 34.19 21.92 -33.32
C SER A 27 34.96 22.56 -32.17
N ILE A 28 34.51 22.29 -30.95
CA ILE A 28 35.13 22.81 -29.72
C ILE A 28 35.85 21.66 -29.06
N ILE A 29 37.16 21.80 -28.99
CA ILE A 29 38.07 20.75 -28.55
C ILE A 29 38.28 20.70 -27.03
N ASP A 30 37.86 21.73 -26.28
CA ASP A 30 38.04 21.78 -24.82
C ASP A 30 36.71 22.00 -24.07
N SER A 31 36.40 23.22 -23.59
CA SER A 31 35.14 23.48 -22.89
C SER A 31 34.50 24.80 -23.32
N VAL A 32 33.18 24.85 -23.17
CA VAL A 32 32.42 26.09 -23.31
C VAL A 32 32.00 26.52 -21.91
N GLN A 33 32.70 27.52 -21.38
CA GLN A 33 32.33 28.17 -20.13
C GLN A 33 31.55 29.44 -20.40
N PHE A 34 30.44 29.54 -19.69
CA PHE A 34 29.56 30.68 -19.70
C PHE A 34 29.74 31.42 -18.37
N ALA A 35 29.90 32.74 -18.41
CA ALA A 35 29.91 33.55 -17.20
C ALA A 35 28.54 33.51 -16.49
N GLU A 36 28.47 33.93 -15.22
CA GLU A 36 27.21 33.95 -14.46
C GLU A 36 26.11 34.65 -15.27
N SER A 37 25.02 33.93 -15.54
CA SER A 37 23.84 34.38 -16.30
C SER A 37 23.87 34.24 -17.83
N THR A 38 24.81 33.49 -18.42
CA THR A 38 24.70 33.19 -19.85
C THR A 38 23.79 31.98 -20.08
N GLN A 39 22.69 32.19 -20.81
CA GLN A 39 21.82 31.13 -21.31
C GLN A 39 22.23 30.76 -22.74
N LEU A 40 22.43 29.47 -22.99
CA LEU A 40 22.40 28.89 -24.34
C LEU A 40 20.95 28.94 -24.84
N SER A 41 20.58 30.04 -25.50
CA SER A 41 19.28 30.20 -26.14
C SER A 41 19.40 29.87 -27.63
N ILE A 42 19.02 28.64 -27.98
CA ILE A 42 18.88 28.20 -29.36
C ILE A 42 17.45 27.74 -29.59
N ALA A 43 16.88 28.12 -30.74
CA ALA A 43 15.49 27.81 -31.10
C ALA A 43 15.22 26.28 -31.10
N GLU A 44 16.24 25.45 -31.39
CA GLU A 44 16.35 24.00 -31.13
C GLU A 44 17.82 23.63 -30.79
N LEU A 45 18.09 22.91 -29.68
CA LEU A 45 19.37 22.19 -29.46
C LEU A 45 19.28 20.83 -30.15
N ASN A 46 19.50 20.83 -31.46
CA ASN A 46 19.76 19.62 -32.22
C ASN A 46 21.19 19.14 -31.92
N ILE A 47 21.35 18.43 -30.81
CA ILE A 47 22.34 17.36 -30.80
C ILE A 47 21.77 16.33 -31.76
N SER A 48 22.52 15.96 -32.81
CA SER A 48 22.03 15.07 -33.87
C SER A 48 21.66 13.64 -33.40
N LYS A 49 21.63 13.43 -32.07
CA LYS A 49 20.82 12.50 -31.24
C LYS A 49 20.82 12.97 -29.75
N ASN A 50 19.68 12.85 -29.04
CA ASN A 50 19.53 12.85 -27.56
C ASN A 50 20.05 14.05 -26.73
N THR A 51 19.31 15.16 -26.70
CA THR A 51 19.66 16.38 -25.95
C THR A 51 19.70 16.19 -24.42
N PHE A 52 20.90 16.39 -23.85
CA PHE A 52 21.20 16.46 -22.41
C PHE A 52 20.96 17.89 -21.90
N LEU A 53 19.99 18.06 -20.99
CA LEU A 53 19.59 19.31 -20.34
C LEU A 53 19.94 19.27 -18.85
N ALA A 54 21.22 19.29 -18.49
CA ALA A 54 21.63 19.48 -17.09
C ALA A 54 22.20 20.89 -16.92
N THR A 55 21.41 21.81 -16.36
CA THR A 55 21.95 23.06 -15.83
C THR A 55 22.40 22.82 -14.39
N SER A 56 23.71 22.84 -14.13
CA SER A 56 24.24 22.87 -12.77
C SER A 56 24.27 24.32 -12.30
N LYS A 57 23.32 24.72 -11.47
CA LYS A 57 23.52 25.82 -10.53
C LYS A 57 23.45 25.18 -9.13
N ASP A 58 24.53 25.31 -8.36
CA ASP A 58 24.59 24.85 -6.97
C ASP A 58 24.39 23.32 -6.78
N THR A 59 24.96 22.45 -7.64
CA THR A 59 24.90 20.96 -7.59
C THR A 59 23.53 20.32 -7.86
N GLN A 60 22.50 21.11 -8.18
CA GLN A 60 21.16 20.63 -8.49
C GLN A 60 20.95 20.50 -10.01
N VAL A 61 20.20 19.47 -10.42
CA VAL A 61 19.78 19.21 -11.81
C VAL A 61 18.26 19.24 -11.89
N SER A 62 17.73 20.05 -12.81
CA SER A 62 16.29 20.08 -13.16
C SER A 62 16.07 19.50 -14.55
N ILE A 63 15.10 18.61 -14.69
CA ILE A 63 14.64 18.06 -15.98
C ILE A 63 13.15 18.36 -16.13
N GLY A 64 12.74 18.83 -17.31
CA GLY A 64 11.34 19.13 -17.61
C GLY A 64 10.80 20.42 -16.98
N THR A 65 11.64 21.21 -16.31
CA THR A 65 11.28 22.51 -15.74
C THR A 65 12.44 23.49 -15.75
N GLN A 66 12.14 24.78 -15.90
CA GLN A 66 13.08 25.88 -15.72
C GLN A 66 13.14 26.37 -14.25
N GLN A 67 12.28 25.83 -13.38
CA GLN A 67 12.27 26.18 -11.97
C GLN A 67 13.46 25.54 -11.24
N LYS A 68 14.10 26.32 -10.36
CA LYS A 68 15.12 25.80 -9.45
C LYS A 68 14.49 24.77 -8.51
N PRO A 69 15.11 23.59 -8.31
CA PRO A 69 14.63 22.64 -7.31
C PRO A 69 14.64 23.26 -5.91
N LYS A 70 13.79 22.76 -5.01
CA LYS A 70 13.84 23.12 -3.58
C LYS A 70 15.23 22.78 -3.01
N GLU A 71 15.62 23.47 -1.95
CA GLU A 71 16.88 23.20 -1.23
C GLU A 71 17.02 21.70 -0.91
N GLN A 72 18.24 21.17 -1.02
CA GLN A 72 18.58 19.75 -0.86
C GLN A 72 18.03 18.77 -1.92
N THR A 73 17.20 19.23 -2.87
CA THR A 73 16.80 18.40 -4.02
C THR A 73 17.89 18.44 -5.06
N LEU A 74 18.71 17.38 -5.14
CA LEU A 74 19.80 17.30 -6.12
C LEU A 74 19.32 16.97 -7.54
N LEU A 75 18.24 16.22 -7.67
CA LEU A 75 17.61 15.90 -8.96
C LEU A 75 16.10 16.16 -8.87
N GLY A 76 15.62 17.13 -9.64
CA GLY A 76 14.21 17.41 -9.83
C GLY A 76 13.77 16.99 -11.23
N ILE A 77 12.67 16.24 -11.33
CA ILE A 77 12.02 15.93 -12.60
C ILE A 77 10.59 16.46 -12.51
N ALA A 78 10.24 17.40 -13.39
CA ALA A 78 8.87 17.85 -13.58
C ALA A 78 8.28 17.14 -14.80
N GLY A 79 7.04 16.64 -14.67
CA GLY A 79 6.41 15.80 -15.67
C GLY A 79 6.68 14.30 -15.45
N SER A 80 6.41 13.51 -16.48
CA SER A 80 6.47 12.05 -16.43
C SER A 80 7.91 11.53 -16.61
N ALA A 81 8.34 10.56 -15.81
CA ALA A 81 9.64 9.91 -15.92
C ALA A 81 9.48 8.44 -16.40
N THR A 82 10.07 8.10 -17.54
CA THR A 82 10.15 6.71 -18.03
C THR A 82 11.59 6.21 -17.93
N ILE A 83 11.79 5.09 -17.24
CA ILE A 83 13.09 4.42 -17.09
C ILE A 83 12.97 3.03 -17.72
N GLY A 84 13.86 2.69 -18.66
CA GLY A 84 13.85 1.39 -19.33
C GLY A 84 14.12 1.48 -20.82
N SER A 85 14.98 0.60 -21.35
CA SER A 85 15.40 0.64 -22.74
C SER A 85 14.26 0.41 -23.75
N SER A 86 13.28 -0.44 -23.43
CA SER A 86 12.11 -0.64 -24.30
C SER A 86 11.02 0.40 -24.03
N TYR A 87 10.91 0.85 -22.78
CA TYR A 87 9.83 1.75 -22.39
C TYR A 87 10.02 3.17 -22.92
N VAL A 88 11.24 3.70 -22.96
CA VAL A 88 11.48 5.09 -23.38
C VAL A 88 11.00 5.41 -24.80
N SER A 89 10.93 4.43 -25.70
CA SER A 89 10.48 4.61 -27.09
C SER A 89 9.03 4.17 -27.35
N GLU A 90 8.44 3.37 -26.47
CA GLU A 90 7.15 2.71 -26.73
C GLU A 90 6.06 3.05 -25.70
N LYS A 91 6.44 3.47 -24.49
CA LYS A 91 5.50 3.65 -23.38
C LYS A 91 5.67 5.01 -22.73
N LYS A 92 4.54 5.66 -22.49
CA LYS A 92 4.48 6.94 -21.76
C LYS A 92 4.16 6.66 -20.29
N ALA A 93 5.00 7.18 -19.39
CA ALA A 93 4.67 7.20 -17.96
C ALA A 93 3.40 8.05 -17.70
N PRO A 94 2.63 7.76 -16.63
CA PRO A 94 1.50 8.60 -16.23
C PRO A 94 1.90 10.07 -16.05
N GLU A 95 0.93 10.98 -16.14
CA GLU A 95 1.18 12.42 -15.91
C GLU A 95 1.77 12.64 -14.51
N ASN A 96 2.90 13.36 -14.45
CA ASN A 96 3.70 13.55 -13.23
C ASN A 96 4.03 12.23 -12.49
N GLY A 97 4.05 11.12 -13.23
CA GLY A 97 4.27 9.78 -12.71
C GLY A 97 5.61 9.20 -13.13
N LEU A 98 5.92 8.04 -12.55
CA LEU A 98 7.13 7.28 -12.81
C LEU A 98 6.74 5.90 -13.40
N LEU A 99 7.30 5.56 -14.55
CA LEU A 99 7.22 4.24 -15.15
C LEU A 99 8.62 3.64 -15.21
N VAL A 100 8.82 2.48 -14.58
CA VAL A 100 10.12 1.79 -14.57
C VAL A 100 9.98 0.41 -15.17
N GLU A 101 10.82 0.14 -16.17
CA GLU A 101 11.07 -1.19 -16.70
C GLU A 101 12.06 -1.92 -15.79
N GLY A 102 11.72 -3.15 -15.41
CA GLY A 102 12.57 -3.98 -14.56
C GLY A 102 12.40 -3.72 -13.06
N LYS A 103 13.30 -4.31 -12.28
CA LYS A 103 13.16 -4.37 -10.82
C LYS A 103 13.62 -3.09 -10.16
N VAL A 104 12.83 -2.59 -9.23
CA VAL A 104 13.12 -1.38 -8.45
C VAL A 104 13.56 -1.77 -7.05
N ASN A 105 14.72 -1.27 -6.62
CA ASN A 105 15.19 -1.40 -5.25
C ASN A 105 15.26 -0.01 -4.60
N ILE A 106 14.64 0.15 -3.43
CA ILE A 106 14.61 1.41 -2.69
C ILE A 106 15.22 1.19 -1.30
N GLY A 107 16.27 1.95 -0.99
CA GLY A 107 16.91 1.96 0.34
C GLY A 107 17.73 0.71 0.69
N GLY A 108 17.89 -0.24 -0.24
CA GLY A 108 18.64 -1.47 -0.03
C GLY A 108 19.59 -1.81 -1.17
N THR A 109 20.25 -2.94 -1.04
CA THR A 109 20.83 -3.68 -2.18
C THR A 109 19.96 -4.90 -2.40
N VAL A 110 19.90 -5.41 -3.64
CA VAL A 110 19.09 -6.61 -3.93
C VAL A 110 19.59 -7.75 -3.03
N PRO A 111 18.76 -8.28 -2.11
CA PRO A 111 19.14 -9.43 -1.29
C PRO A 111 19.58 -10.61 -2.17
N ARG A 112 20.68 -11.29 -1.80
CA ARG A 112 21.20 -12.46 -2.53
C ARG A 112 20.31 -13.70 -2.43
N ASN A 113 19.32 -13.70 -1.54
CA ASN A 113 18.40 -14.82 -1.38
C ASN A 113 17.33 -14.82 -2.50
N ASN A 114 16.73 -15.98 -2.75
CA ASN A 114 15.88 -16.20 -3.92
C ASN A 114 14.61 -15.33 -3.97
N GLU A 115 14.11 -14.85 -2.83
CA GLU A 115 12.86 -14.05 -2.73
C GLU A 115 12.98 -12.64 -3.34
N ALA A 116 14.15 -12.00 -3.21
CA ALA A 116 14.39 -10.73 -3.89
C ALA A 116 14.74 -10.88 -5.38
N ARG A 117 15.07 -12.10 -5.82
CA ARG A 117 15.31 -12.37 -7.25
C ARG A 117 14.01 -12.42 -8.05
N THR A 118 12.85 -12.44 -7.41
CA THR A 118 11.54 -12.42 -8.09
C THR A 118 10.74 -11.14 -7.85
N SER A 119 11.09 -10.34 -6.83
CA SER A 119 10.37 -9.11 -6.49
C SER A 119 10.53 -8.02 -7.56
N GLN A 120 9.42 -7.48 -8.07
CA GLN A 120 9.43 -6.34 -9.00
C GLN A 120 9.81 -5.03 -8.28
N LEU A 121 9.39 -4.87 -7.02
CA LEU A 121 9.71 -3.75 -6.16
C LEU A 121 10.17 -4.29 -4.80
N TYR A 122 11.36 -3.88 -4.36
CA TYR A 122 11.88 -4.16 -3.02
C TYR A 122 12.16 -2.84 -2.30
N VAL A 123 11.57 -2.67 -1.13
CA VAL A 123 11.78 -1.50 -0.26
C VAL A 123 12.39 -1.99 1.05
N LYS A 124 13.62 -1.57 1.34
CA LYS A 124 14.21 -1.77 2.67
C LYS A 124 13.78 -0.60 3.57
N GLY A 125 12.81 -0.86 4.44
CA GLY A 125 12.26 0.14 5.36
C GLY A 125 10.74 0.20 5.28
N ASN A 126 10.17 1.36 5.60
CA ASN A 126 8.73 1.56 5.60
C ASN A 126 8.24 2.02 4.22
N ALA A 127 7.12 1.47 3.77
CA ALA A 127 6.33 2.02 2.69
C ALA A 127 5.06 2.64 3.29
N TYR A 128 4.83 3.93 3.04
CA TYR A 128 3.62 4.64 3.45
C TYR A 128 2.70 4.80 2.24
N ILE A 129 1.51 4.23 2.32
CA ILE A 129 0.45 4.35 1.30
C ILE A 129 -0.71 5.03 2.00
N SER A 130 -1.03 6.26 1.58
CA SER A 130 -2.07 7.09 2.24
C SER A 130 -3.49 6.66 1.90
N ASP A 131 -3.66 6.06 0.72
CA ASP A 131 -4.94 5.57 0.21
C ASP A 131 -4.96 4.04 0.18
N THR A 132 -5.31 3.45 -0.95
CA THR A 132 -5.55 2.00 -1.08
C THR A 132 -4.39 1.29 -1.77
N LEU A 133 -3.98 0.14 -1.21
CA LEU A 133 -3.16 -0.85 -1.91
C LEU A 133 -4.08 -1.92 -2.52
N SER A 134 -4.32 -1.83 -3.83
CA SER A 134 -5.14 -2.81 -4.58
C SER A 134 -4.24 -3.86 -5.23
N THR A 135 -4.28 -5.10 -4.73
CA THR A 135 -3.53 -6.25 -5.29
C THR A 135 -4.38 -7.51 -5.23
N ASP A 136 -4.06 -8.51 -6.06
CA ASP A 136 -4.75 -9.81 -6.04
C ASP A 136 -4.40 -10.63 -4.79
N THR A 137 -3.19 -10.47 -4.28
CA THR A 137 -2.71 -11.19 -3.09
C THR A 137 -1.77 -10.31 -2.30
N ILE A 138 -1.93 -10.33 -0.98
CA ILE A 138 -0.99 -9.74 -0.04
C ILE A 138 -0.58 -10.83 0.94
N VAL A 139 0.74 -10.98 1.14
CA VAL A 139 1.31 -11.91 2.13
C VAL A 139 1.91 -11.07 3.24
N PHE A 140 1.46 -11.32 4.48
CA PHE A 140 1.98 -10.68 5.68
C PHE A 140 2.63 -11.74 6.56
N ASN A 141 3.79 -11.42 7.15
CA ASN A 141 4.34 -12.23 8.23
C ASN A 141 3.55 -11.97 9.53
N GLU A 142 3.27 -10.70 9.81
CA GLU A 142 2.46 -10.25 10.94
C GLU A 142 1.55 -9.12 10.47
N SER A 143 0.31 -9.09 10.98
CA SER A 143 -0.68 -8.06 10.68
C SER A 143 -1.11 -7.38 11.98
N MET A 144 -0.87 -6.07 12.08
CA MET A 144 -1.29 -5.24 13.19
C MET A 144 -2.05 -4.02 12.67
N GLN A 145 -3.20 -3.73 13.25
CA GLN A 145 -4.00 -2.54 12.92
C GLN A 145 -3.79 -1.46 13.98
N ARG A 146 -3.54 -0.22 13.55
CA ARG A 146 -3.52 0.94 14.45
C ARG A 146 -4.92 1.10 15.07
N SER A 147 -5.01 0.92 16.39
CA SER A 147 -6.26 1.03 17.13
C SER A 147 -5.97 1.65 18.51
N SER A 148 -6.13 2.96 18.63
CA SER A 148 -5.95 3.72 19.86
C SER A 148 -7.12 4.68 20.04
N GLN A 149 -7.47 4.99 21.29
CA GLN A 149 -8.54 5.93 21.60
C GLN A 149 -8.32 7.31 20.98
N GLN A 150 -7.07 7.74 20.78
CA GLN A 150 -6.76 9.01 20.10
C GLN A 150 -7.22 9.07 18.63
N TYR A 151 -7.46 7.91 18.00
CA TYR A 151 -7.89 7.79 16.61
C TYR A 151 -9.36 7.36 16.49
N LYS A 152 -10.11 7.35 17.60
CA LYS A 152 -11.50 6.89 17.65
C LYS A 152 -12.34 7.89 18.43
N ASP A 153 -13.57 8.08 17.99
CA ASP A 153 -14.57 8.93 18.64
C ASP A 153 -15.89 8.15 18.81
N ASN A 154 -16.80 8.66 19.64
CA ASN A 154 -18.10 8.04 19.94
C ASN A 154 -17.99 6.57 20.38
N ILE A 155 -17.04 6.28 21.28
CA ILE A 155 -16.78 4.93 21.77
C ILE A 155 -17.87 4.52 22.77
N THR A 156 -18.66 3.52 22.42
CA THR A 156 -19.68 2.90 23.28
C THR A 156 -19.53 1.39 23.32
N ASP A 157 -20.05 0.76 24.38
CA ASP A 157 -20.07 -0.69 24.49
C ASP A 157 -21.03 -1.30 23.44
N LEU A 158 -20.59 -2.40 22.83
CA LEU A 158 -21.39 -3.17 21.88
C LEU A 158 -22.32 -4.12 22.65
N SER A 159 -23.63 -3.93 22.52
CA SER A 159 -24.61 -4.78 23.22
C SER A 159 -24.70 -6.18 22.62
N ILE A 160 -25.11 -7.16 23.42
CA ILE A 160 -25.27 -8.53 22.93
C ILE A 160 -26.45 -8.67 21.97
N GLN A 161 -27.56 -7.96 22.22
CA GLN A 161 -28.74 -7.97 21.35
C GLN A 161 -28.41 -7.45 19.96
N GLU A 162 -27.68 -6.33 19.88
CA GLU A 162 -27.18 -5.77 18.63
C GLU A 162 -26.24 -6.74 17.91
N SER A 163 -25.33 -7.37 18.64
CA SER A 163 -24.39 -8.34 18.06
C SER A 163 -25.10 -9.55 17.46
N LEU A 164 -26.13 -10.08 18.14
CA LEU A 164 -26.92 -11.20 17.66
C LEU A 164 -27.73 -10.83 16.41
N GLN A 165 -28.34 -9.64 16.39
CA GLN A 165 -29.08 -9.16 15.22
C GLN A 165 -28.16 -9.01 14.00
N ILE A 166 -26.98 -8.39 14.18
CA ILE A 166 -26.00 -8.23 13.11
C ILE A 166 -25.51 -9.59 12.60
N LEU A 167 -25.30 -10.55 13.50
CA LEU A 167 -24.82 -11.89 13.13
C LEU A 167 -25.86 -12.71 12.37
N GLU A 168 -27.15 -12.54 12.66
CA GLU A 168 -28.25 -13.19 11.93
C GLU A 168 -28.28 -12.78 10.45
N ASP A 169 -27.99 -11.51 10.18
CA ASP A 169 -27.94 -10.96 8.82
C ASP A 169 -26.63 -11.27 8.08
N LEU A 170 -25.58 -11.67 8.81
CA LEU A 170 -24.28 -12.02 8.25
C LEU A 170 -24.27 -13.46 7.70
N LYS A 171 -24.66 -13.63 6.44
CA LYS A 171 -24.88 -14.95 5.82
C LYS A 171 -23.64 -15.46 5.06
N PRO A 172 -23.01 -16.57 5.50
CA PRO A 172 -21.87 -17.15 4.79
C PRO A 172 -22.31 -17.81 3.48
N VAL A 173 -21.45 -17.74 2.47
CA VAL A 173 -21.64 -18.38 1.17
C VAL A 173 -20.37 -19.13 0.74
N LYS A 174 -20.52 -20.01 -0.25
CA LYS A 174 -19.40 -20.58 -1.00
C LYS A 174 -19.30 -19.89 -2.36
N TYR A 175 -18.08 -19.61 -2.81
CA TYR A 175 -17.85 -18.95 -4.09
C TYR A 175 -16.48 -19.34 -4.68
N SER A 176 -16.31 -19.06 -5.97
CA SER A 176 -15.00 -19.10 -6.65
C SER A 176 -14.76 -17.74 -7.31
N TYR A 177 -13.52 -17.25 -7.29
CA TYR A 177 -13.20 -16.00 -7.98
C TYR A 177 -13.32 -16.16 -9.49
N ARG A 178 -13.79 -15.11 -10.18
CA ARG A 178 -13.94 -15.13 -11.64
C ARG A 178 -12.60 -15.17 -12.37
N THR A 179 -11.57 -14.59 -11.77
CA THR A 179 -10.19 -14.53 -12.29
C THR A 179 -9.38 -15.79 -11.96
N ASP A 180 -9.87 -16.66 -11.07
CA ASP A 180 -9.20 -17.92 -10.74
C ASP A 180 -9.62 -19.02 -11.72
N GLU A 181 -8.72 -19.36 -12.65
CA GLU A 181 -8.91 -20.43 -13.62
C GLU A 181 -9.11 -21.80 -12.96
N THR A 182 -8.55 -22.02 -11.75
CA THR A 182 -8.69 -23.28 -11.02
C THR A 182 -10.08 -23.46 -10.42
N ARG A 183 -10.91 -22.40 -10.42
CA ARG A 183 -12.26 -22.38 -9.82
C ARG A 183 -12.27 -22.91 -8.39
N ARG A 184 -11.22 -22.60 -7.61
CA ARG A 184 -11.13 -23.08 -6.23
C ARG A 184 -12.33 -22.57 -5.44
N ILE A 185 -12.91 -23.46 -4.63
CA ILE A 185 -14.04 -23.11 -3.78
C ILE A 185 -13.52 -22.47 -2.49
N HIS A 186 -13.98 -21.25 -2.24
CA HIS A 186 -13.76 -20.47 -1.02
C HIS A 186 -15.07 -20.39 -0.23
N ALA A 187 -14.95 -20.13 1.07
CA ALA A 187 -16.06 -19.76 1.94
C ALA A 187 -15.83 -18.32 2.44
N GLY A 188 -16.89 -17.55 2.55
CA GLY A 188 -16.82 -16.17 3.04
C GLY A 188 -18.17 -15.46 2.91
N PHE A 189 -18.13 -14.15 2.69
CA PHE A 189 -19.33 -13.31 2.61
C PHE A 189 -19.32 -12.49 1.32
N ILE A 190 -20.49 -12.01 0.92
CA ILE A 190 -20.66 -11.08 -0.20
C ILE A 190 -20.95 -9.71 0.38
N ALA A 191 -20.12 -8.72 0.07
CA ALA A 191 -20.21 -7.38 0.66
C ALA A 191 -21.60 -6.74 0.43
N GLU A 192 -22.14 -6.84 -0.79
CA GLU A 192 -23.46 -6.28 -1.14
C GLU A 192 -24.62 -6.93 -0.38
N LYS A 193 -24.41 -8.12 0.19
CA LYS A 193 -25.41 -8.88 0.97
C LYS A 193 -25.07 -8.94 2.46
N SER A 194 -24.09 -8.17 2.92
CA SER A 194 -23.65 -8.13 4.31
C SER A 194 -24.12 -6.82 4.98
N PRO A 195 -24.24 -6.81 6.32
CA PRO A 195 -24.53 -5.58 7.07
C PRO A 195 -23.54 -4.45 6.77
N GLU A 196 -24.05 -3.22 6.68
CA GLU A 196 -23.27 -2.04 6.25
C GLU A 196 -22.04 -1.76 7.13
N ILE A 197 -22.12 -2.07 8.44
CA ILE A 197 -21.02 -1.96 9.39
C ILE A 197 -19.78 -2.77 9.00
N PHE A 198 -19.93 -3.78 8.15
CA PHE A 198 -18.84 -4.61 7.66
C PHE A 198 -18.41 -4.28 6.24
N THR A 199 -19.02 -3.31 5.57
CA THR A 199 -18.79 -3.10 4.14
C THR A 199 -18.15 -1.74 3.86
N SER A 200 -17.33 -1.66 2.81
CA SER A 200 -16.93 -0.37 2.26
C SER A 200 -18.16 0.42 1.76
N PRO A 201 -18.07 1.76 1.62
CA PRO A 201 -19.19 2.59 1.14
C PRO A 201 -19.76 2.17 -0.23
N ASP A 202 -18.90 1.66 -1.12
CA ASP A 202 -19.28 1.13 -2.44
C ASP A 202 -19.78 -0.33 -2.39
N LYS A 203 -19.80 -0.95 -1.21
CA LYS A 203 -20.20 -2.33 -0.93
C LYS A 203 -19.41 -3.39 -1.71
N THR A 204 -18.15 -3.14 -2.03
CA THR A 204 -17.29 -4.11 -2.73
C THR A 204 -16.29 -4.82 -1.81
N MET A 205 -16.04 -4.28 -0.62
CA MET A 205 -15.05 -4.80 0.33
C MET A 205 -15.67 -5.13 1.69
N LEU A 206 -15.01 -6.02 2.44
CA LEU A 206 -15.42 -6.45 3.78
C LEU A 206 -14.39 -6.07 4.85
N ASN A 207 -14.87 -5.67 6.03
CA ASN A 207 -14.09 -5.42 7.24
C ASN A 207 -14.07 -6.67 8.14
N SER A 208 -13.04 -7.49 8.00
CA SER A 208 -12.86 -8.71 8.79
C SER A 208 -12.69 -8.44 10.28
N THR A 209 -12.01 -7.35 10.67
CA THR A 209 -11.84 -6.96 12.09
C THR A 209 -13.19 -6.71 12.76
N GLY A 210 -14.11 -6.03 12.06
CA GLY A 210 -15.47 -5.79 12.55
C GLY A 210 -16.24 -7.09 12.81
N ILE A 211 -16.18 -8.04 11.87
CA ILE A 211 -16.80 -9.35 12.01
C ILE A 211 -16.23 -10.10 13.22
N ILE A 212 -14.91 -10.09 13.38
CA ILE A 212 -14.22 -10.73 14.53
C ILE A 212 -14.67 -10.11 15.86
N ALA A 213 -14.85 -8.79 15.92
CA ALA A 213 -15.30 -8.12 17.14
C ALA A 213 -16.72 -8.56 17.56
N ILE A 214 -17.64 -8.64 16.61
CA ILE A 214 -19.04 -9.09 16.84
C ILE A 214 -19.06 -10.55 17.27
N LEU A 215 -18.33 -11.43 16.56
CA LEU A 215 -18.18 -12.84 16.93
C LEU A 215 -17.57 -13.00 18.33
N THR A 216 -16.60 -12.15 18.69
CA THR A 216 -15.98 -12.17 20.02
C THR A 216 -16.99 -11.82 21.11
N ASN A 217 -17.87 -10.84 20.88
CA ASN A 217 -18.89 -10.46 21.85
C ASN A 217 -19.91 -11.59 22.07
N VAL A 218 -20.43 -12.15 20.98
CA VAL A 218 -21.37 -13.29 21.02
C VAL A 218 -20.75 -14.51 21.68
N LEU A 219 -19.49 -14.83 21.34
CA LEU A 219 -18.77 -15.94 21.95
C LEU A 219 -18.59 -15.78 23.46
N LYS A 220 -18.26 -14.55 23.93
CA LYS A 220 -18.15 -14.26 25.36
C LYS A 220 -19.48 -14.50 26.07
N GLU A 221 -20.60 -14.04 25.51
CA GLU A 221 -21.91 -14.30 26.09
C GLU A 221 -22.22 -15.80 26.17
N HIS A 222 -21.93 -16.55 25.11
CA HIS A 222 -22.11 -18.01 25.13
C HIS A 222 -21.27 -18.68 26.22
N MET A 223 -20.03 -18.24 26.45
CA MET A 223 -19.20 -18.74 27.55
C MET A 223 -19.81 -18.43 28.92
N HIS A 224 -20.37 -17.23 29.11
CA HIS A 224 -21.07 -16.85 30.34
C HIS A 224 -22.32 -17.70 30.58
N THR A 225 -23.16 -17.87 29.55
CA THR A 225 -24.38 -18.68 29.62
C THR A 225 -24.06 -20.15 29.93
N ASN A 226 -23.06 -20.75 29.27
CA ASN A 226 -22.65 -22.13 29.56
C ASN A 226 -22.17 -22.30 31.01
N SER A 227 -21.45 -21.30 31.55
CA SER A 227 -21.03 -21.30 32.94
C SER A 227 -22.22 -21.25 33.91
N ALA A 228 -23.25 -20.45 33.58
CA ALA A 228 -24.48 -20.39 34.35
C ALA A 228 -25.26 -21.72 34.30
N LEU A 229 -25.41 -22.31 33.11
CA LEU A 229 -26.05 -23.61 32.94
C LEU A 229 -25.34 -24.72 33.74
N ASN A 230 -24.01 -24.75 33.74
CA ASN A 230 -23.25 -25.71 34.54
C ASN A 230 -23.51 -25.58 36.05
N ARG A 231 -23.69 -24.37 36.56
CA ARG A 231 -24.06 -24.15 37.97
C ARG A 231 -25.45 -24.69 38.27
N VAL A 232 -26.41 -24.46 37.37
CA VAL A 232 -27.77 -25.00 37.50
C VAL A 232 -27.74 -26.53 37.52
N ILE A 233 -26.99 -27.16 36.61
CA ILE A 233 -26.83 -28.62 36.55
C ILE A 233 -26.27 -29.17 37.85
N VAL A 234 -25.20 -28.57 38.41
CA VAL A 234 -24.61 -29.01 39.68
C VAL A 234 -25.60 -28.88 40.84
N ASN A 235 -26.36 -27.79 40.89
CA ASN A 235 -27.37 -27.61 41.94
C ASN A 235 -28.50 -28.64 41.80
N GLN A 236 -28.99 -28.89 40.59
CA GLN A 236 -29.98 -29.93 40.33
C GLN A 236 -29.47 -31.33 40.72
N GLN A 237 -28.20 -31.65 40.44
CA GLN A 237 -27.59 -32.92 40.87
C GLN A 237 -27.58 -33.07 42.40
N LYS A 238 -27.28 -32.00 43.14
CA LYS A 238 -27.34 -32.00 44.62
C LYS A 238 -28.76 -32.22 45.14
N GLU A 239 -29.75 -31.56 44.54
CA GLU A 239 -31.16 -31.76 44.92
C GLU A 239 -31.63 -33.18 44.65
N ILE A 240 -31.31 -33.74 43.47
CA ILE A 240 -31.62 -35.14 43.13
C ILE A 240 -30.97 -36.10 44.13
N ALA A 241 -29.72 -35.85 44.53
CA ALA A 241 -29.04 -36.67 45.54
C ALA A 241 -29.75 -36.61 46.91
N ASN A 242 -30.20 -35.42 47.33
CA ASN A 242 -30.93 -35.25 48.58
C ASN A 242 -32.32 -35.94 48.53
N LEU A 243 -33.05 -35.79 47.43
CA LEU A 243 -34.33 -36.46 47.22
C LEU A 243 -34.17 -37.99 47.26
N ARG A 244 -33.14 -38.55 46.59
CA ARG A 244 -32.83 -39.98 46.65
C ARG A 244 -32.55 -40.47 48.06
N LYS A 245 -31.91 -39.65 48.92
CA LYS A 245 -31.67 -39.98 50.34
C LYS A 245 -32.97 -39.99 51.14
N ARG A 246 -33.87 -39.02 50.89
CA ARG A 246 -35.18 -38.95 51.55
C ARG A 246 -36.08 -40.13 51.17
N VAL A 247 -36.14 -40.49 49.89
CA VAL A 247 -36.91 -41.64 49.39
C VAL A 247 -36.44 -42.93 50.07
N ARG A 248 -35.14 -43.21 50.08
CA ARG A 248 -34.59 -44.38 50.79
C ARG A 248 -34.98 -44.44 52.26
N LYS A 249 -34.90 -43.30 52.97
CA LYS A 249 -35.29 -43.24 54.38
C LYS A 249 -36.78 -43.54 54.60
N LEU A 250 -37.63 -43.08 53.68
CA LEU A 250 -39.07 -43.39 53.73
C LEU A 250 -39.33 -44.88 53.46
N GLU A 251 -38.70 -45.46 52.44
CA GLU A 251 -38.80 -46.88 52.10
C GLU A 251 -38.38 -47.79 53.26
N GLU A 252 -37.26 -47.47 53.93
CA GLU A 252 -36.79 -48.17 55.14
C GLU A 252 -37.78 -48.09 56.30
N ASN A 253 -38.41 -46.93 56.50
CA ASN A 253 -39.39 -46.74 57.58
C ASN A 253 -40.70 -47.49 57.30
N THR A 254 -41.19 -47.53 56.06
CA THR A 254 -42.36 -48.32 55.68
C THR A 254 -42.13 -49.82 55.87
N ASN A 255 -40.94 -50.34 55.55
CA ASN A 255 -40.63 -51.76 55.77
C ASN A 255 -40.54 -52.12 57.26
N LYS A 256 -40.16 -51.19 58.14
CA LYS A 256 -40.16 -51.42 59.60
C LYS A 256 -41.55 -51.36 60.24
N SER A 257 -42.54 -50.77 59.57
CA SER A 257 -43.91 -50.66 60.09
C SER A 257 -44.79 -51.88 59.76
N PHE A 258 -44.30 -52.82 58.96
CA PHE A 258 -45.00 -54.03 58.52
C PHE A 258 -44.58 -55.31 59.27
N TRP A 259 -43.67 -55.20 60.23
CA TRP A 259 -43.25 -56.26 61.17
C TRP A 259 -43.56 -55.83 62.60
#